data_AF-A0A3G2J8C8-F1
#
_entry.id   AF-A0A3G2J8C8-F1
#
_cell.length_a   1.000
_cell.length_b   1.000
_cell.length_c   1.000
_cell.angle_alpha   90.00
_cell.angle_beta   90.00
_cell.angle_gamma   90.00
#
_symmetry.space_group_name_H-M   'P 1'
#
loop_
_entity.id
_entity.type
_entity.pdbx_description
1 polymer ?
#
loop_
_entity_poly.entity_id
_entity_poly.type
_entity_poly.pdbx_seq_one_letter_code
_entity_poly.pdbx_strand_id
1 'polypeptide(L)'
;MAHQSFLLNSARHLRSLVAEDEEAVRAAAKRVQEAQESLEDAQLRAEASREVLQSVESRLSKVVGSPLASQDVLFPSTTADANASTPPMPVVDLIREFLRPRGEATTGEIIEHVRQSRPSTNSSNVSPELSRLVKMGDVVRPRQGVYSLSPTAKSHEGSA
;
A
#
# COMPACT_ATOMS: atom_id res chain seq x y z
N MET A 1 -52.77 -33.72 38.31
CA MET A 1 -51.97 -32.52 38.61
C MET A 1 -50.55 -32.58 38.05
N ALA A 2 -49.74 -33.63 38.30
CA ALA A 2 -48.33 -33.69 37.87
C ALA A 2 -48.07 -33.62 36.35
N HIS A 3 -49.01 -34.10 35.52
CA HIS A 3 -48.88 -34.09 34.07
C HIS A 3 -48.98 -32.68 33.46
N GLN A 4 -49.81 -31.80 34.05
CA GLN A 4 -50.02 -30.44 33.56
C GLN A 4 -48.80 -29.54 33.83
N SER A 5 -48.17 -29.67 35.00
CA SER A 5 -46.92 -28.97 35.33
C SER A 5 -45.76 -29.39 34.43
N PHE A 6 -45.69 -30.68 34.07
CA PHE A 6 -44.68 -31.18 33.14
C PHE A 6 -44.83 -30.56 31.75
N LEU A 7 -46.05 -30.53 31.20
CA LEU A 7 -46.33 -29.93 29.89
C LEU A 7 -46.05 -28.42 29.85
N LEU A 8 -46.33 -27.69 30.93
CA LEU A 8 -46.02 -26.26 31.01
C LEU A 8 -44.50 -26.00 31.07
N ASN A 9 -43.76 -26.84 31.81
CA ASN A 9 -42.31 -26.74 31.89
C ASN A 9 -41.63 -27.09 30.55
N SER A 10 -42.11 -28.13 29.87
CA SER A 10 -41.59 -28.49 28.55
C SER A 10 -41.90 -27.41 27.51
N ALA A 11 -43.10 -26.84 27.51
CA ALA A 11 -43.45 -25.72 26.63
C ALA A 11 -42.57 -24.49 26.89
N ARG A 12 -42.27 -24.17 28.16
CA ARG A 12 -41.36 -23.08 28.52
C ARG A 12 -39.93 -23.36 28.04
N HIS A 13 -39.45 -24.58 28.22
CA HIS A 13 -38.11 -24.97 27.79
C HIS A 13 -37.97 -24.90 26.27
N LEU A 14 -38.95 -25.41 25.51
CA LEU A 14 -38.94 -25.31 24.05
C LEU A 14 -38.96 -23.87 23.56
N ARG A 15 -39.70 -22.96 24.22
CA ARG A 15 -39.66 -21.53 23.89
C ARG A 15 -38.29 -20.90 24.16
N SER A 16 -37.59 -21.32 25.22
CA SER A 16 -36.21 -20.89 25.48
C SER A 16 -35.28 -21.32 24.36
N LEU A 17 -35.34 -22.60 23.96
CA LEU A 17 -34.51 -23.14 22.90
C LEU A 17 -34.76 -22.42 21.56
N VAL A 18 -36.02 -22.17 21.20
CA VAL A 18 -36.35 -21.40 19.98
C VAL A 18 -35.77 -19.99 20.04
N ALA A 19 -35.85 -19.30 21.18
CA ALA A 19 -35.28 -17.96 21.32
C ALA A 19 -33.74 -17.97 21.19
N GLU A 20 -33.08 -18.96 21.80
CA GLU A 20 -31.64 -19.17 21.69
C GLU A 20 -31.21 -19.47 20.25
N ASP A 21 -31.96 -20.33 19.54
CA ASP A 21 -31.72 -20.66 18.14
C ASP A 21 -31.91 -19.42 17.23
N GLU A 22 -32.94 -18.62 17.46
CA GLU A 22 -33.17 -17.37 16.72
C GLU A 22 -32.06 -16.34 16.96
N GLU A 23 -31.53 -16.24 18.18
CA GLU A 23 -30.36 -15.43 18.50
C GLU A 23 -29.10 -15.96 17.81
N ALA A 24 -28.89 -17.27 17.81
CA ALA A 24 -27.77 -17.91 17.12
C ALA A 24 -27.81 -17.65 15.61
N VAL A 25 -28.99 -17.76 14.99
CA VAL A 25 -29.20 -17.46 13.56
C VAL A 25 -28.90 -15.99 13.27
N ARG A 26 -29.40 -15.05 14.08
CA ARG A 26 -29.10 -13.62 13.91
C ARG A 26 -27.61 -13.31 14.04
N ALA A 27 -26.94 -13.91 15.03
CA ALA A 27 -25.51 -13.76 15.22
C ALA A 27 -24.71 -14.34 14.05
N ALA A 28 -25.10 -15.50 13.54
CA ALA A 28 -24.49 -16.12 12.36
C ALA A 28 -24.67 -15.24 11.10
N ALA A 29 -25.88 -14.73 10.87
CA ALA A 29 -26.18 -13.82 9.76
C ALA A 29 -25.29 -12.56 9.79
N LYS A 30 -25.12 -11.97 10.97
CA LYS A 30 -24.24 -10.81 11.14
C LYS A 30 -22.78 -11.13 10.78
N ARG A 31 -22.25 -12.28 11.22
CA ARG A 31 -20.88 -12.70 10.87
C ARG A 31 -20.70 -12.92 9.37
N VAL A 32 -21.71 -13.48 8.71
CA VAL A 32 -21.69 -13.66 7.25
C VAL A 32 -21.66 -12.29 6.55
N GLN A 33 -22.46 -11.33 7.00
CA GLN A 33 -22.45 -9.97 6.46
C GLN A 33 -21.08 -9.30 6.62
N GLU A 34 -20.51 -9.33 7.84
CA GLU A 34 -19.17 -8.77 8.11
C GLU A 34 -18.09 -9.44 7.24
N ALA A 35 -18.18 -10.76 7.03
CA ALA A 35 -17.27 -11.49 6.15
C ALA A 35 -17.45 -11.12 4.67
N GLN A 36 -18.68 -10.86 4.22
CA GLN A 36 -18.97 -10.41 2.85
C GLN A 36 -18.39 -9.02 2.59
N GLU A 37 -18.59 -8.07 3.51
CA GLU A 37 -18.01 -6.72 3.40
C GLU A 37 -16.48 -6.77 3.33
N SER A 38 -15.85 -7.64 4.15
CA SER A 38 -14.40 -7.85 4.09
C SER A 38 -13.94 -8.51 2.79
N LEU A 39 -14.75 -9.38 2.19
CA LEU A 39 -14.44 -10.01 0.91
C LEU A 39 -14.47 -8.97 -0.22
N GLU A 40 -15.49 -8.12 -0.27
CA GLU A 40 -15.63 -7.05 -1.27
C GLU A 40 -14.44 -6.08 -1.20
N ASP A 41 -14.06 -5.64 0.00
CA ASP A 41 -12.89 -4.78 0.18
C ASP A 41 -11.58 -5.46 -0.26
N ALA A 42 -11.40 -6.75 0.05
CA ALA A 42 -10.25 -7.52 -0.41
C ALA A 42 -10.22 -7.67 -1.95
N GLN A 43 -11.38 -7.86 -2.58
CA GLN A 43 -11.50 -7.93 -4.04
C GLN A 43 -11.14 -6.61 -4.71
N LEU A 44 -11.68 -5.49 -4.23
CA LEU A 44 -11.34 -4.16 -4.73
C LEU A 44 -9.83 -3.88 -4.62
N ARG A 45 -9.22 -4.24 -3.50
CA ARG A 45 -7.76 -4.11 -3.31
C ARG A 45 -6.97 -5.00 -4.26
N ALA A 46 -7.42 -6.23 -4.49
CA ALA A 46 -6.78 -7.16 -5.40
C ALA A 46 -6.86 -6.67 -6.86
N GLU A 47 -8.02 -6.16 -7.28
CA GLU A 47 -8.23 -5.58 -8.61
C GLU A 47 -7.35 -4.35 -8.83
N ALA A 48 -7.36 -3.40 -7.90
CA ALA A 48 -6.48 -2.22 -7.97
C ALA A 48 -5.00 -2.62 -8.04
N SER A 49 -4.59 -3.63 -7.26
CA SER A 49 -3.20 -4.13 -7.30
C SER A 49 -2.86 -4.76 -8.66
N ARG A 50 -3.82 -5.48 -9.27
CA ARG A 50 -3.65 -6.08 -10.59
C ARG A 50 -3.50 -5.02 -11.68
N GLU A 51 -4.31 -3.97 -11.64
CA GLU A 51 -4.19 -2.85 -12.59
C GLU A 51 -2.84 -2.14 -12.47
N VAL A 52 -2.40 -1.87 -11.24
CA VAL A 52 -1.08 -1.28 -10.99
C VAL A 52 0.03 -2.16 -11.54
N LEU A 53 -0.03 -3.48 -11.28
CA LEU A 53 0.94 -4.43 -11.79
C LEU A 53 0.97 -4.45 -13.33
N GLN A 54 -0.19 -4.51 -13.98
CA GLN A 54 -0.29 -4.44 -15.44
C GLN A 54 0.28 -3.13 -16.00
N SER A 55 0.05 -2.00 -15.32
CA SER A 55 0.61 -0.71 -15.71
C SER A 55 2.15 -0.72 -15.61
N VAL A 56 2.69 -1.31 -14.55
CA VAL A 56 4.14 -1.46 -14.34
C VAL A 56 4.75 -2.38 -15.39
N GLU A 57 4.14 -3.53 -15.66
CA GLU A 57 4.57 -4.48 -16.71
C GLU A 57 4.55 -3.83 -18.11
N SER A 58 3.52 -3.05 -18.42
CA SER A 58 3.44 -2.30 -19.69
C SER A 58 4.56 -1.25 -19.83
N ARG A 59 4.95 -0.59 -18.73
CA ARG A 59 6.08 0.35 -18.74
C ARG A 59 7.42 -0.37 -18.89
N LEU A 60 7.61 -1.49 -18.17
CA LEU A 60 8.83 -2.28 -18.24
C LEU A 60 9.06 -2.87 -19.64
N SER A 61 8.02 -3.42 -20.26
CA SER A 61 8.10 -3.96 -21.63
C SER A 61 8.52 -2.90 -22.66
N LYS A 62 8.09 -1.65 -22.52
CA LYS A 62 8.55 -0.53 -23.37
C LYS A 62 10.03 -0.18 -23.17
N VAL A 63 10.53 -0.31 -21.94
CA VAL A 63 11.95 -0.04 -21.63
C VAL A 63 12.84 -1.18 -22.11
N VAL A 64 12.40 -2.43 -21.94
CA VAL A 64 13.19 -3.62 -22.29
C VAL A 64 13.12 -3.95 -23.80
N GLY A 65 12.02 -3.58 -24.47
CA GLY A 65 11.82 -3.80 -25.91
C GLY A 65 12.47 -2.75 -26.84
N SER A 66 13.22 -1.78 -26.31
CA SER A 66 13.90 -0.76 -27.11
C SER A 66 15.39 -1.09 -27.23
N PRO A 67 15.87 -1.65 -28.36
CA PRO A 67 17.29 -1.73 -28.61
C PRO A 67 17.81 -0.35 -29.04
N LEU A 68 18.85 0.11 -28.34
CA LEU A 68 19.84 1.13 -28.71
C LEU A 68 19.67 1.77 -30.09
N ALA A 69 19.21 3.02 -30.13
CA ALA A 69 19.53 3.95 -31.21
C ALA A 69 20.14 5.21 -30.58
N SER A 70 21.45 5.18 -30.36
CA SER A 70 22.26 6.38 -30.22
C SER A 70 22.32 7.06 -31.58
N GLN A 71 21.82 8.30 -31.70
CA GLN A 71 22.26 9.19 -32.77
C GLN A 71 22.14 10.66 -32.34
N ASP A 72 23.33 11.27 -32.22
CA ASP A 72 23.57 12.71 -32.23
C ASP A 72 22.85 13.39 -33.40
N VAL A 73 22.12 14.47 -33.13
CA VAL A 73 21.91 15.53 -34.13
C VAL A 73 21.91 16.90 -33.44
N LEU A 74 22.87 17.74 -33.86
CA LEU A 74 23.02 19.15 -33.52
C LEU A 74 21.84 20.01 -34.03
N PHE A 75 21.45 20.98 -33.21
CA PHE A 75 20.38 21.99 -33.38
C PHE A 75 20.44 22.82 -34.69
N PRO A 76 19.31 23.42 -35.12
CA PRO A 76 19.13 24.84 -34.77
C PRO A 76 17.71 25.22 -34.31
N SER A 77 17.68 26.11 -33.34
CA SER A 77 16.53 26.74 -32.69
C SER A 77 15.48 27.27 -33.67
N THR A 78 14.23 26.83 -33.58
CA THR A 78 13.06 27.69 -33.35
C THR A 78 11.78 26.87 -33.11
N THR A 79 11.04 27.28 -32.08
CA THR A 79 9.63 26.97 -31.75
C THR A 79 9.25 25.54 -31.34
N ALA A 80 8.92 25.43 -30.04
CA ALA A 80 8.15 24.36 -29.39
C ALA A 80 8.87 23.01 -29.23
N ASP A 81 9.71 22.88 -28.19
CA ASP A 81 10.32 21.59 -27.85
C ASP A 81 9.75 20.97 -26.58
N ALA A 82 9.10 19.84 -26.82
CA ALA A 82 9.08 18.61 -26.04
C ALA A 82 10.14 18.53 -24.94
N ASN A 83 9.74 18.78 -23.69
CA ASN A 83 10.40 18.16 -22.54
C ASN A 83 10.10 16.66 -22.56
N ALA A 84 10.94 15.94 -23.30
CA ALA A 84 11.10 14.53 -23.11
C ALA A 84 11.58 14.23 -21.68
N SER A 85 11.31 12.98 -21.29
CA SER A 85 12.23 12.14 -20.53
C SER A 85 12.02 11.98 -19.04
N THR A 86 12.00 10.68 -18.70
CA THR A 86 12.00 10.02 -17.39
C THR A 86 10.61 9.84 -16.79
N PRO A 87 10.09 8.60 -16.67
CA PRO A 87 8.94 8.36 -15.80
C PRO A 87 9.28 8.93 -14.41
N PRO A 88 8.38 9.68 -13.78
CA PRO A 88 8.71 10.37 -12.54
C PRO A 88 9.18 9.31 -11.53
N MET A 89 10.36 9.51 -10.95
CA MET A 89 10.96 8.59 -9.98
C MET A 89 9.97 8.32 -8.83
N PRO A 90 9.72 7.06 -8.43
CA PRO A 90 8.73 6.76 -7.38
C PRO A 90 9.15 7.41 -6.06
N VAL A 91 8.18 7.73 -5.20
CA VAL A 91 8.41 8.47 -3.95
C VAL A 91 9.45 7.78 -3.06
N VAL A 92 9.46 6.44 -3.04
CA VAL A 92 10.45 5.63 -2.31
C VAL A 92 11.88 5.90 -2.78
N ASP A 93 12.10 5.99 -4.09
CA ASP A 93 13.43 6.23 -4.65
C ASP A 93 13.88 7.67 -4.41
N LEU A 94 12.96 8.65 -4.42
CA LEU A 94 13.25 10.02 -4.02
C LEU A 94 13.65 10.11 -2.53
N ILE A 95 12.98 9.36 -1.66
CA ILE A 95 13.35 9.28 -0.23
C ILE A 95 14.74 8.67 -0.08
N ARG A 96 15.05 7.60 -0.83
CA ARG A 96 16.36 6.93 -0.80
C ARG A 96 17.47 7.82 -1.35
N GLU A 97 17.23 8.51 -2.48
CA GLU A 97 18.17 9.46 -3.07
C GLU A 97 18.45 10.61 -2.11
N PHE A 98 17.42 11.12 -1.42
CA PHE A 98 17.57 12.19 -0.45
C PHE A 98 18.36 11.77 0.80
N LEU A 99 18.13 10.55 1.29
CA LEU A 99 18.83 10.03 2.46
C LEU A 99 20.26 9.53 2.16
N ARG A 100 20.57 9.19 0.91
CA ARG A 100 21.87 8.62 0.49
C ARG A 100 23.07 9.55 0.76
N PRO A 101 23.06 10.84 0.40
CA PRO A 101 24.16 11.76 0.70
C PRO A 101 24.10 12.33 2.12
N ARG A 102 22.91 12.37 2.74
CA ARG A 102 22.66 13.08 4.01
C ARG A 102 22.79 12.19 5.24
N GLY A 103 22.62 10.88 5.10
CA GLY A 103 22.64 9.89 6.19
C GLY A 103 21.37 9.89 7.03
N GLU A 104 20.91 11.07 7.47
CA GLU A 104 19.70 11.26 8.27
C GLU A 104 18.86 12.43 7.73
N ALA A 105 17.54 12.31 7.77
CA ALA A 105 16.63 13.42 7.52
C ALA A 105 15.34 13.31 8.32
N THR A 106 14.75 14.46 8.63
CA THR A 106 13.46 14.54 9.31
C THR A 106 12.30 14.29 8.35
N THR A 107 11.13 13.89 8.90
CA THR A 107 9.90 13.75 8.11
C THR A 107 9.59 15.01 7.29
N GLY A 108 9.81 16.20 7.86
CA GLY A 108 9.53 17.48 7.21
C GLY A 108 10.42 17.72 6.00
N GLU A 109 11.72 17.50 6.13
CA GLU A 109 12.70 17.64 5.05
C GLU A 109 12.43 16.65 3.91
N ILE A 110 12.03 15.42 4.25
CA ILE A 110 11.66 14.40 3.27
C ILE A 110 10.40 14.80 2.50
N ILE A 111 9.37 15.28 3.19
CA ILE A 111 8.13 15.76 2.57
C ILE A 111 8.41 16.95 1.65
N GLU A 112 9.24 17.89 2.09
CA GLU A 112 9.60 19.06 1.31
C GLU A 112 10.35 18.67 0.03
N HIS A 113 11.34 17.78 0.13
CA HIS A 113 12.06 17.28 -1.03
C HIS A 113 11.14 16.54 -2.01
N VAL A 114 10.25 15.66 -1.52
CA VAL A 114 9.28 14.96 -2.36
C VAL A 114 8.31 15.95 -3.04
N ARG A 115 7.90 17.02 -2.35
CA ARG A 115 7.03 18.06 -2.92
C ARG A 115 7.75 18.90 -3.98
N GLN A 116 9.03 19.22 -3.78
CA GLN A 116 9.85 19.95 -4.74
C GLN A 116 10.10 19.11 -6.01
N SER A 117 10.39 17.82 -5.84
CA SER A 117 10.62 16.89 -6.96
C SER A 117 9.32 16.44 -7.65
N ARG A 118 8.18 16.46 -6.93
CA ARG A 118 6.85 16.09 -7.43
C ARG A 118 5.75 16.99 -6.84
N PRO A 119 5.47 18.16 -7.44
CA PRO A 119 4.44 19.08 -6.94
C PRO A 119 3.01 18.53 -7.02
N SER A 120 2.77 17.45 -7.79
CA SER A 120 1.47 16.77 -7.91
C SER A 120 1.23 15.66 -6.88
N THR A 121 2.21 15.34 -6.01
CA THR A 121 2.08 14.25 -5.03
C THR A 121 1.52 14.78 -3.71
N ASN A 122 0.43 14.16 -3.23
CA ASN A 122 -0.14 14.46 -1.92
C ASN A 122 0.86 14.11 -0.80
N SER A 123 1.28 15.11 -0.03
CA SER A 123 2.20 14.98 1.12
C SER A 123 1.71 13.97 2.16
N SER A 124 0.40 13.73 2.23
CA SER A 124 -0.24 12.71 3.07
C SER A 124 0.20 11.27 2.75
N ASN A 125 0.72 11.01 1.55
CA ASN A 125 1.18 9.67 1.14
C ASN A 125 2.63 9.38 1.56
N VAL A 126 3.40 10.39 2.00
CA VAL A 126 4.82 10.21 2.36
C VAL A 126 4.98 9.51 3.71
N SER A 127 4.11 9.82 4.69
CA SER A 127 4.18 9.20 6.03
C SER A 127 3.86 7.69 6.05
N PRO A 128 2.82 7.21 5.32
CA PRO A 128 2.59 5.79 5.12
C PRO A 128 3.76 5.07 4.42
N GLU A 129 4.37 5.70 3.40
CA GLU A 129 5.52 5.13 2.69
C GLU A 129 6.76 5.02 3.58
N LEU A 130 7.05 6.05 4.39
CA LEU A 130 8.11 5.97 5.40
C LEU A 130 7.87 4.85 6.42
N SER A 131 6.61 4.66 6.83
CA SER A 131 6.24 3.56 7.73
C SER A 131 6.42 2.19 7.06
N ARG A 132 6.14 2.07 5.76
CA ARG A 132 6.41 0.85 4.97
C ARG A 132 7.91 0.59 4.84
N LEU A 133 8.71 1.61 4.54
CA LEU A 133 10.17 1.48 4.42
C LEU A 133 10.84 1.07 5.74
N VAL A 134 10.30 1.55 6.87
CA VAL A 134 10.73 1.08 8.19
C VAL A 134 10.34 -0.37 8.45
N LYS A 135 9.12 -0.78 8.07
CA LYS A 135 8.69 -2.19 8.18
C LYS A 135 9.49 -3.14 7.29
N MET A 136 9.90 -2.69 6.11
CA MET A 136 10.73 -3.47 5.18
C MET A 136 12.21 -3.50 5.58
N GLY A 137 12.63 -2.69 6.57
CA GLY A 137 14.01 -2.64 7.02
C GLY A 137 14.96 -1.86 6.09
N ASP A 138 14.42 -1.14 5.10
CA ASP A 138 15.19 -0.30 4.17
C ASP A 138 15.61 1.03 4.83
N VAL A 139 14.77 1.53 5.73
CA VAL A 139 14.97 2.77 6.47
C VAL A 139 14.85 2.45 7.95
N VAL A 140 15.72 3.03 8.76
CA VAL A 140 15.68 2.91 10.23
C VAL A 140 15.19 4.24 10.80
N ARG A 141 14.53 4.17 11.95
CA ARG A 141 14.11 5.34 12.71
C ARG A 141 15.03 5.51 13.93
N PRO A 142 16.21 6.14 13.79
CA PRO A 142 17.13 6.33 14.90
C PRO A 142 16.55 7.21 16.01
N ARG A 143 15.68 8.18 15.65
CA ARG A 143 14.99 9.08 16.59
C ARG A 143 13.56 9.33 16.14
N GLN A 144 12.69 9.73 17.07
CA GLN A 144 11.30 10.04 16.74
C GLN A 144 11.22 11.17 15.70
N GLY A 145 10.83 10.81 14.47
CA GLY A 145 10.66 11.76 13.36
C GLY A 145 11.91 11.98 12.51
N VAL A 146 12.98 11.22 12.76
CA VAL A 146 14.20 11.19 11.96
C VAL A 146 14.32 9.80 11.33
N TYR A 147 14.65 9.78 10.05
CA TYR A 147 14.81 8.57 9.25
C TYR A 147 16.23 8.51 8.69
N SER A 148 16.82 7.33 8.68
CA SER A 148 18.13 7.05 8.09
C SER A 148 18.05 5.82 7.20
N LEU A 149 18.92 5.71 6.19
CA LEU A 149 19.01 4.45 5.44
C LEU A 149 19.53 3.33 6.35
N SER A 150 18.96 2.14 6.21
CA SER A 150 19.46 0.98 6.93
C SER A 150 20.84 0.57 6.39
N PRO A 151 21.82 0.25 7.26
CA PRO A 151 23.12 -0.27 6.81
C PRO A 151 23.01 -1.63 6.11
N THR A 152 21.92 -2.39 6.32
CA THR A 152 21.68 -3.68 5.65
C THR A 152 21.27 -3.52 4.18
N ALA A 153 20.76 -2.36 3.78
CA ALA A 153 20.40 -2.07 2.38
C ALA A 153 21.64 -1.96 1.46
N LYS A 154 22.85 -1.78 2.02
CA LYS A 154 24.12 -1.78 1.27
C LYS A 154 24.66 -3.19 0.97
N SER A 155 24.06 -4.25 1.51
CA SER A 155 24.64 -5.61 1.42
C SER A 155 24.13 -6.46 0.26
N HIS A 156 23.24 -5.94 -0.59
CA HIS A 156 22.74 -6.69 -1.77
C HIS A 156 23.38 -6.29 -3.12
N GLU A 157 24.34 -5.35 -3.13
CA GLU A 157 25.09 -4.97 -4.34
C GLU A 157 26.51 -5.56 -4.44
N GLY A 158 26.86 -6.55 -3.61
CA GLY A 158 28.20 -7.14 -3.71
C GLY A 158 28.32 -8.50 -3.04
N SER A 159 27.99 -9.57 -3.77
CA SER A 159 28.65 -10.86 -3.58
C SER A 159 28.51 -11.74 -4.82
N ALA A 160 29.66 -11.89 -5.50
CA ALA A 160 30.04 -12.87 -6.54
C ALA A 160 29.33 -12.80 -7.90
#